data_AF-A0A0C2FQ44-F1
#
_entry.id   AF-A0A0C2FQ44-F1
#
_cell.length_a   1.000
_cell.length_b   1.000
_cell.length_c   1.000
_cell.angle_alpha   90.00
_cell.angle_beta   90.00
_cell.angle_gamma   90.00
#
_symmetry.space_group_name_H-M   'P 1'
#
loop_
_entity.id
_entity.type
_entity.pdbx_description
1 polymer ?
#
loop_
_entity_poly.entity_id
_entity_poly.type
_entity_poly.pdbx_seq_one_letter_code
_entity_poly.pdbx_strand_id
1 'polypeptide(L)'
;RPKNFDIIVRETDALYDSYLIDNAYNILKKFGSSDCSELLWRLARVVCEKAKLCKDEAERKRLMYEAYALVQKAVEKEPKDGCFGAHK
;
A
#
# COMPACT_ATOMS: atom_id res chain seq x y z
N ARG A 1 -13.63 -5.37 6.48
CA ARG A 1 -12.96 -5.55 5.16
C ARG A 1 -13.89 -5.02 4.06
N PRO A 2 -13.38 -4.31 3.04
CA PRO A 2 -14.21 -3.78 1.96
C PRO A 2 -14.83 -4.86 1.07
N LYS A 3 -15.86 -4.50 0.31
CA LYS A 3 -16.43 -5.37 -0.74
C LYS A 3 -15.32 -5.73 -1.75
N ASN A 4 -15.30 -6.99 -2.20
CA ASN A 4 -14.29 -7.54 -3.12
C ASN A 4 -12.85 -7.55 -2.57
N PHE A 5 -12.67 -7.56 -1.25
CA PHE A 5 -11.35 -7.56 -0.61
C PHE A 5 -10.37 -8.57 -1.21
N ASP A 6 -10.75 -9.84 -1.37
CA ASP A 6 -9.85 -10.88 -1.88
C ASP A 6 -9.45 -10.65 -3.33
N ILE A 7 -10.36 -10.10 -4.14
CA ILE A 7 -10.07 -9.71 -5.52
C ILE A 7 -9.06 -8.55 -5.52
N ILE A 8 -9.30 -7.52 -4.70
CA ILE A 8 -8.39 -6.36 -4.60
C ILE A 8 -6.99 -6.84 -4.21
N VAL A 9 -6.89 -7.69 -3.19
CA VAL A 9 -5.62 -8.26 -2.74
C VAL A 9 -4.94 -9.03 -3.86
N ARG A 10 -5.63 -10.00 -4.48
CA ARG A 10 -5.05 -10.83 -5.55
C ARG A 10 -4.56 -10.00 -6.72
N GLU A 11 -5.40 -9.08 -7.23
CA GLU A 11 -5.05 -8.27 -8.40
C GLU A 11 -3.91 -7.30 -8.10
N THR A 12 -3.93 -6.63 -6.94
CA THR A 12 -2.88 -5.65 -6.61
C THR A 12 -1.54 -6.31 -6.28
N ASP A 13 -1.56 -7.51 -5.68
CA ASP A 13 -0.36 -8.31 -5.49
C ASP A 13 0.19 -8.80 -6.85
N ALA A 14 -0.65 -9.29 -7.77
CA ALA A 14 -0.20 -9.70 -9.11
C ALA A 14 0.39 -8.52 -9.93
N LEU A 15 -0.20 -7.34 -9.82
CA LEU A 15 0.32 -6.12 -10.43
C LEU A 15 1.67 -5.71 -9.83
N TYR A 16 1.81 -5.80 -8.50
CA TYR A 16 3.07 -5.53 -7.81
C TYR A 16 4.17 -6.51 -8.24
N ASP A 17 3.87 -7.80 -8.26
CA ASP A 17 4.81 -8.86 -8.67
C ASP A 17 5.24 -8.72 -10.14
N SER A 18 4.36 -8.18 -10.99
CA SER A 18 4.65 -7.85 -12.39
C SER A 18 5.31 -6.48 -12.58
N TYR A 19 5.69 -5.81 -11.48
CA TYR A 19 6.28 -4.46 -11.45
C TYR A 19 5.42 -3.35 -12.10
N LEU A 20 4.10 -3.57 -12.17
CA LEU A 20 3.12 -2.59 -12.65
C LEU A 20 2.67 -1.67 -11.50
N ILE A 21 3.64 -0.97 -10.89
CA ILE A 21 3.49 -0.22 -9.63
C ILE A 21 2.40 0.85 -9.72
N ASP A 22 2.32 1.61 -10.82
CA ASP A 22 1.31 2.65 -10.99
C ASP A 22 -0.12 2.07 -11.09
N ASN A 23 -0.27 0.89 -11.68
CA ASN A 23 -1.56 0.21 -11.76
C ASN A 23 -2.00 -0.27 -10.37
N ALA A 24 -1.08 -0.88 -9.61
CA ALA A 24 -1.35 -1.27 -8.23
C ALA A 24 -1.72 -0.05 -7.36
N TYR A 25 -1.00 1.07 -7.51
CA TYR A 25 -1.26 2.32 -6.78
C TYR A 25 -2.65 2.88 -7.10
N ASN A 26 -3.03 2.93 -8.38
CA ASN A 26 -4.32 3.47 -8.79
C ASN A 26 -5.54 2.71 -8.23
N ILE A 27 -5.36 1.41 -7.94
CA ILE A 27 -6.37 0.61 -7.25
C ILE A 27 -6.31 0.90 -5.73
N LEU A 28 -5.12 0.77 -5.13
CA LEU A 28 -4.95 0.81 -3.68
C LEU A 28 -5.18 2.20 -3.06
N LYS A 29 -4.88 3.29 -3.78
CA LYS A 29 -5.03 4.67 -3.26
C LYS A 29 -6.46 4.99 -2.82
N LYS A 30 -7.45 4.30 -3.40
CA LYS A 30 -8.87 4.40 -3.03
C LYS A 30 -9.14 3.95 -1.58
N PHE A 31 -8.20 3.22 -0.98
CA PHE A 31 -8.30 2.67 0.37
C PHE A 31 -7.36 3.35 1.38
N GLY A 32 -6.66 4.43 1.01
CA GLY A 32 -5.76 5.14 1.93
C GLY A 32 -6.46 5.71 3.17
N SER A 33 -7.75 6.06 3.05
CA SER A 33 -8.57 6.47 4.18
C SER A 33 -9.24 5.31 4.93
N SER A 34 -9.16 4.08 4.44
CA SER A 34 -9.77 2.91 5.10
C SER A 34 -9.03 2.51 6.38
N ASP A 35 -9.71 1.73 7.24
CA ASP A 35 -9.10 1.11 8.42
C ASP A 35 -8.65 -0.34 8.16
N CYS A 36 -8.59 -0.76 6.89
CA CYS A 36 -8.18 -2.11 6.54
C CYS A 36 -6.65 -2.19 6.54
N SER A 37 -6.04 -2.60 7.67
CA SER A 37 -4.58 -2.73 7.82
C SER A 37 -3.93 -3.48 6.65
N GLU A 38 -4.51 -4.59 6.19
CA GLU A 38 -4.00 -5.36 5.05
C GLU A 38 -3.91 -4.59 3.72
N LEU A 39 -4.82 -3.64 3.48
CA LEU A 39 -4.77 -2.79 2.27
C LEU A 39 -3.85 -1.58 2.49
N LEU A 40 -3.77 -1.07 3.72
CA LEU A 40 -2.85 0.01 4.07
C LEU A 40 -1.40 -0.43 3.94
N TRP A 41 -1.05 -1.63 4.41
CA TRP A 41 0.28 -2.21 4.23
C TRP A 41 0.66 -2.36 2.75
N ARG A 42 -0.25 -2.89 1.93
CA ARG A 42 -0.03 -3.02 0.48
C ARG A 42 0.13 -1.66 -0.19
N LEU A 43 -0.69 -0.68 0.17
CA LEU A 43 -0.59 0.68 -0.36
C LEU A 43 0.76 1.30 0.03
N ALA A 44 1.17 1.20 1.30
CA ALA A 44 2.45 1.71 1.76
C ALA A 44 3.63 1.13 0.96
N ARG A 45 3.64 -0.19 0.73
CA ARG A 45 4.67 -0.86 -0.08
C ARG A 45 4.71 -0.34 -1.52
N VAL A 46 3.55 -0.17 -2.14
CA VAL A 46 3.44 0.37 -3.50
C VAL A 46 3.90 1.83 -3.57
N VAL A 47 3.55 2.67 -2.59
CA VAL A 47 4.01 4.07 -2.52
C VAL A 47 5.53 4.13 -2.31
N CYS A 48 6.09 3.29 -1.43
CA CYS A 48 7.53 3.14 -1.26
C CYS A 48 8.22 2.80 -2.59
N GLU A 49 7.71 1.83 -3.34
CA GLU A 49 8.30 1.42 -4.61
C GLU A 49 8.20 2.54 -5.66
N LYS A 50 7.07 3.24 -5.70
CA LYS A 50 6.89 4.44 -6.55
C LYS A 50 7.87 5.56 -6.18
N ALA A 51 8.16 5.75 -4.90
CA ALA A 51 9.16 6.71 -4.43
C ALA A 51 10.56 6.33 -4.93
N LYS A 52 10.95 5.05 -4.87
CA LYS A 52 12.25 4.56 -5.37
C LYS A 52 12.41 4.77 -6.87
N LEU A 53 11.34 4.62 -7.64
CA LEU A 53 11.32 4.84 -9.09
C LEU A 53 11.29 6.34 -9.47
N CYS A 54 11.00 7.23 -8.53
CA CYS A 54 10.89 8.65 -8.77
C CYS A 54 12.28 9.31 -8.90
N LYS A 55 12.50 10.02 -10.01
CA LYS A 55 13.73 10.76 -10.28
C LYS A 55 13.75 12.16 -9.64
N ASP A 56 12.57 12.73 -9.41
CA ASP A 56 12.44 14.03 -8.74
C ASP A 56 12.61 13.86 -7.23
N GLU A 57 13.59 14.54 -6.65
CA GLU A 57 13.95 14.36 -5.24
C GLU A 57 12.84 14.85 -4.29
N ALA A 58 12.19 15.96 -4.63
CA ALA A 58 11.12 16.52 -3.80
C ALA A 58 9.91 15.57 -3.78
N GLU A 59 9.52 15.05 -4.94
CA GLU A 59 8.43 14.08 -5.06
C GLU A 59 8.77 12.74 -4.41
N ARG A 60 10.00 12.23 -4.59
CA ARG A 60 10.47 11.03 -3.88
C ARG A 60 10.34 11.20 -2.37
N LYS A 61 10.74 12.35 -1.83
CA LYS A 61 10.63 12.66 -0.40
C LYS A 61 9.17 12.71 0.04
N ARG A 62 8.28 13.35 -0.73
CA ARG A 62 6.83 13.38 -0.47
C ARG A 62 6.23 11.97 -0.40
N LEU A 63 6.50 11.15 -1.42
CA LEU A 63 6.01 9.77 -1.49
C LEU A 63 6.53 8.93 -0.32
N MET A 64 7.79 9.10 0.08
CA MET A 64 8.34 8.36 1.23
C MET A 64 7.64 8.73 2.54
N TYR A 65 7.30 10.00 2.76
CA TYR A 65 6.51 10.42 3.92
C TYR A 65 5.06 9.94 3.85
N GLU A 66 4.45 9.90 2.66
CA GLU A 66 3.12 9.32 2.46
C GLU A 66 3.13 7.83 2.84
N ALA A 67 4.11 7.07 2.36
CA ALA A 67 4.27 5.66 2.71
C ALA A 67 4.47 5.47 4.22
N TYR A 68 5.27 6.31 4.86
CA TYR A 68 5.46 6.28 6.32
C TYR A 68 4.15 6.52 7.08
N ALA A 69 3.36 7.53 6.70
CA ALA A 69 2.07 7.80 7.32
C ALA A 69 1.08 6.63 7.15
N LEU A 70 1.11 5.97 5.99
CA LEU A 70 0.32 4.77 5.73
C LEU A 70 0.74 3.59 6.62
N VAL A 71 2.05 3.39 6.83
CA VAL A 71 2.57 2.38 7.76
C VAL A 71 2.11 2.65 9.18
N GLN A 72 2.22 3.89 9.65
CA GLN A 72 1.76 4.27 11.00
C GLN A 72 0.28 3.93 11.19
N LYS A 73 -0.55 4.26 10.21
CA LYS A 73 -1.98 3.92 10.23
C LYS A 73 -2.21 2.40 10.16
N ALA A 74 -1.46 1.69 9.33
CA ALA A 74 -1.58 0.23 9.21
C ALA A 74 -1.32 -0.46 10.54
N VAL A 75 -0.24 -0.08 11.24
CA VAL A 75 0.11 -0.57 12.58
C VAL A 75 -0.97 -0.23 13.60
N GLU A 76 -1.51 1.00 13.59
CA GLU A 76 -2.56 1.41 14.52
C GLU A 76 -3.85 0.58 14.35
N LYS A 77 -4.17 0.17 13.12
CA LYS A 77 -5.36 -0.61 12.79
C LYS A 77 -5.12 -2.12 12.74
N GLU A 78 -3.90 -2.57 13.02
CA GLU A 78 -3.54 -3.98 12.95
C GLU A 78 -4.12 -4.75 14.15
N PRO A 79 -4.83 -5.87 13.93
CA PRO A 79 -5.29 -6.71 15.02
C PRO A 79 -4.10 -7.34 15.77
N LYS A 80 -4.33 -7.75 17.03
CA LYS A 80 -3.26 -8.30 17.90
C LYS A 80 -2.56 -9.53 17.34
N ASP A 81 -3.27 -10.33 16.53
CA ASP A 81 -2.73 -11.52 15.88
C ASP A 81 -1.90 -11.19 14.61
N GLY A 82 -1.72 -9.90 14.31
CA GLY A 82 -1.07 -9.41 13.09
C GLY A 82 -1.95 -9.52 11.85
N CYS A 83 -1.42 -9.15 10.70
CA CYS A 83 -2.09 -9.34 9.42
C CYS A 83 -1.13 -9.76 8.30
N PHE A 84 -1.65 -10.54 7.35
CA PHE A 84 -0.84 -11.05 6.24
C PHE A 84 -0.23 -9.93 5.38
N GLY A 85 -0.90 -8.78 5.30
CA GLY A 85 -0.40 -7.62 4.58
C GLY A 85 0.96 -7.10 5.10
N ALA A 86 1.27 -7.30 6.38
CA ALA A 86 2.55 -6.88 6.97
C ALA A 86 3.74 -7.77 6.57
N HIS A 87 3.48 -9.00 6.11
CA HIS A 87 4.50 -10.01 5.84
C HIS A 87 4.78 -10.25 4.35
N LYS A 88 4.13 -9.48 3.48
CA LYS A 88 4.16 -9.71 2.04
C LYS A 88 5.20 -8.85 1.33
#